data_AF-A0A2C9CTB3-F1
#
_entry.id   AF-A0A2C9CTB3-F1
#
_cell.length_a   1.000
_cell.length_b   1.000
_cell.length_c   1.000
_cell.angle_alpha   90.00
_cell.angle_beta   90.00
_cell.angle_gamma   90.00
#
_symmetry.space_group_name_H-M   'P 1'
#
loop_
_entity.id
_entity.type
_entity.pdbx_description
1 polymer ?
#
loop_
_entity_poly.entity_id
_entity_poly.type
_entity_poly.pdbx_seq_one_letter_code
_entity_poly.pdbx_strand_id
1 'polypeptide(L)'
;MTIFELMGGILIGFGTFGAMFWSAWRVISARGIRRWLYVGAVAFTLLGMASVSLISPPLAMFAGGGLVFCALSLIWGERWGERFLPAVQAIFGALLITGAPF
;
A
#
# COMPACT_ATOMS: atom_id res chain seq x y z
N MET A 1 9.54 18.57 -11.99
CA MET A 1 9.12 17.18 -12.24
C MET A 1 9.61 16.76 -13.61
N THR A 2 10.39 15.69 -13.67
CA THR A 2 10.81 15.09 -14.95
C THR A 2 9.73 14.15 -15.46
N ILE A 3 9.70 13.87 -16.77
CA ILE A 3 8.75 12.92 -17.37
C ILE A 3 8.82 11.54 -16.71
N PHE A 4 10.01 11.13 -16.26
CA PHE A 4 10.23 9.85 -15.57
C PHE A 4 9.58 9.80 -14.18
N GLU A 5 9.61 10.88 -13.42
CA GLU A 5 8.92 10.98 -12.13
C GLU A 5 7.41 10.86 -12.32
N LEU A 6 6.87 11.57 -13.33
CA LEU A 6 5.45 11.56 -13.65
C LEU A 6 4.95 10.16 -14.07
N MET A 7 5.72 9.46 -14.90
CA MET A 7 5.44 8.06 -15.26
C MET A 7 5.55 7.12 -14.05
N GLY A 8 6.55 7.34 -13.18
CA GLY A 8 6.72 6.59 -11.94
C GLY A 8 5.51 6.73 -11.01
N GLY A 9 5.05 7.97 -10.78
CA GLY A 9 3.85 8.27 -10.00
C GLY A 9 2.60 7.61 -10.53
N ILE A 10 2.38 7.65 -11.85
CA ILE A 10 1.22 7.00 -12.49
C ILE A 10 1.28 5.49 -12.29
N LEU A 11 2.45 4.87 -12.51
CA LEU A 11 2.62 3.42 -12.35
C LEU A 11 2.41 2.98 -10.90
N ILE A 12 2.99 3.73 -9.94
CA ILE A 12 2.80 3.48 -8.51
C ILE A 12 1.32 3.65 -8.18
N GLY A 13 0.71 4.79 -8.49
CA GLY A 13 -0.70 5.06 -8.21
C GLY A 13 -1.62 3.97 -8.76
N PHE A 14 -1.47 3.60 -10.04
CA PHE A 14 -2.25 2.54 -10.65
C PHE A 14 -2.04 1.19 -9.96
N GLY A 15 -0.79 0.83 -9.68
CA GLY A 15 -0.43 -0.38 -8.97
C GLY A 15 -1.03 -0.43 -7.57
N THR A 16 -0.95 0.67 -6.82
CA THR A 16 -1.47 0.75 -5.45
C THR A 16 -3.00 0.65 -5.43
N PHE A 17 -3.69 1.28 -6.39
CA PHE A 17 -5.15 1.12 -6.53
C PHE A 17 -5.53 -0.32 -6.87
N GLY A 18 -4.87 -0.94 -7.85
CA GLY A 18 -5.10 -2.34 -8.20
C GLY A 18 -4.87 -3.28 -7.01
N ALA A 19 -3.78 -3.08 -6.28
CA ALA A 19 -3.46 -3.84 -5.08
C ALA A 19 -4.48 -3.60 -3.95
N MET A 20 -4.98 -2.38 -3.79
CA MET A 20 -6.03 -2.06 -2.82
C MET A 20 -7.33 -2.80 -3.12
N PHE A 21 -7.81 -2.77 -4.37
CA PHE A 21 -9.04 -3.48 -4.77
C PHE A 21 -8.90 -4.98 -4.58
N TRP A 22 -7.75 -5.54 -4.92
CA TRP A 22 -7.48 -6.95 -4.67
C TRP A 22 -7.43 -7.28 -3.18
N SER A 23 -6.76 -6.45 -2.38
CA SER A 23 -6.75 -6.59 -0.92
C SER A 23 -8.17 -6.51 -0.33
N ALA A 24 -9.02 -5.62 -0.85
CA ALA A 24 -10.43 -5.54 -0.47
C ALA A 24 -11.22 -6.81 -0.84
N TRP A 25 -10.98 -7.37 -2.02
CA TRP A 25 -11.56 -8.67 -2.40
C TRP A 25 -11.09 -9.80 -1.48
N ARG A 26 -9.81 -9.79 -1.09
CA ARG A 26 -9.23 -10.76 -0.15
C ARG A 26 -9.81 -10.66 1.25
N VAL A 27 -10.32 -9.49 1.68
CA VAL A 27 -11.03 -9.38 2.96
C VAL A 27 -12.24 -10.32 3.03
N ILE A 28 -12.89 -10.61 1.90
CA ILE A 28 -14.09 -11.45 1.84
C ILE A 28 -13.71 -12.95 1.86
N SER A 29 -12.61 -13.31 1.20
CA SER A 29 -12.20 -14.70 1.00
C SER A 29 -11.18 -15.21 2.04
N ALA A 30 -10.39 -14.33 2.64
CA ALA A 30 -9.40 -14.69 3.65
C ALA A 30 -10.03 -14.95 5.02
N ARG A 31 -9.37 -15.77 5.84
CA ARG A 31 -9.81 -16.12 7.20
C ARG A 31 -8.72 -15.83 8.23
N GLY A 32 -9.15 -15.66 9.48
CA GLY A 32 -8.26 -15.43 10.61
C GLY A 32 -7.48 -14.12 10.51
N ILE A 33 -6.23 -14.12 10.98
CA ILE A 33 -5.39 -12.92 11.07
C ILE A 33 -5.12 -12.26 9.71
N ARG A 34 -5.07 -13.06 8.62
CA ARG A 34 -4.84 -12.54 7.27
C ARG A 34 -5.93 -11.58 6.81
N ARG A 35 -7.18 -11.85 7.17
CA ARG A 35 -8.30 -10.96 6.86
C ARG A 35 -8.08 -9.58 7.46
N TRP A 36 -7.64 -9.51 8.71
CA TRP A 36 -7.35 -8.25 9.38
C TRP A 36 -6.14 -7.53 8.79
N LEU A 37 -5.12 -8.26 8.36
CA LEU A 37 -3.99 -7.66 7.62
C LEU A 37 -4.44 -7.05 6.28
N TYR A 38 -5.36 -7.71 5.57
CA TYR A 38 -5.96 -7.16 4.34
C TYR A 38 -6.82 -5.92 4.60
N VAL A 39 -7.63 -5.94 5.66
CA VAL A 39 -8.39 -4.75 6.11
C VAL A 39 -7.44 -3.60 6.44
N GLY A 40 -6.38 -3.89 7.20
CA GLY A 40 -5.34 -2.92 7.53
C GLY A 40 -4.66 -2.35 6.29
N ALA A 41 -4.27 -3.22 5.34
CA ALA A 41 -3.65 -2.79 4.09
C ALA A 41 -4.56 -1.85 3.28
N VAL A 42 -5.87 -2.15 3.17
CA VAL A 42 -6.84 -1.25 2.52
C VAL A 42 -6.96 0.08 3.28
N ALA A 43 -7.17 0.02 4.59
CA ALA A 43 -7.36 1.21 5.42
C ALA A 43 -6.13 2.14 5.36
N PHE A 44 -4.92 1.60 5.53
CA PHE A 44 -3.69 2.37 5.47
C PHE A 44 -3.33 2.85 4.07
N THR A 45 -3.71 2.12 3.01
CA THR A 45 -3.58 2.62 1.63
C THR A 45 -4.44 3.87 1.43
N LEU A 46 -5.71 3.84 1.84
CA LEU A 46 -6.60 5.00 1.77
C LEU A 46 -6.10 6.16 2.64
N LEU A 47 -5.61 5.87 3.84
CA LEU A 47 -5.01 6.86 4.74
C LEU A 47 -3.75 7.49 4.12
N GLY A 48 -2.95 6.70 3.40
CA GLY A 48 -1.81 7.18 2.63
C GLY A 48 -2.20 8.07 1.45
N MET A 49 -3.28 7.76 0.74
CA MET A 49 -3.81 8.63 -0.31
C MET A 49 -4.38 9.94 0.27
N ALA A 50 -5.05 9.86 1.42
CA ALA A 50 -5.55 11.02 2.14
C ALA A 50 -4.39 11.91 2.64
N SER A 51 -3.29 11.32 3.12
CA SER A 51 -2.13 12.09 3.60
C SER A 51 -1.42 12.84 2.49
N VAL A 52 -1.31 12.26 1.29
CA VAL A 52 -0.80 12.94 0.09
C VAL A 52 -1.72 14.12 -0.27
N SER A 53 -3.04 13.90 -0.26
CA SER A 53 -4.03 14.94 -0.60
C SER A 53 -4.04 16.10 0.40
N LEU A 54 -3.81 15.81 1.69
CA LEU A 54 -3.75 16.79 2.77
C LEU A 54 -2.36 17.39 2.97
N ILE A 55 -1.34 16.93 2.23
CA ILE A 55 0.06 17.34 2.38
C ILE A 55 0.50 17.24 3.86
N SER A 56 0.21 16.10 4.49
CA SER A 56 0.46 15.87 5.91
C SER A 56 1.56 14.81 6.13
N PRO A 57 2.82 15.23 6.34
CA PRO A 57 3.94 14.32 6.62
C PRO A 57 3.72 13.36 7.80
N PRO A 58 3.18 13.79 8.97
CA PRO A 58 2.99 12.86 10.09
C PRO A 58 1.95 11.78 9.76
N LEU A 59 0.91 12.13 9.00
CA LEU A 59 -0.10 11.18 8.55
C LEU A 59 0.48 10.19 7.54
N ALA A 60 1.35 10.66 6.63
CA ALA A 60 2.06 9.82 5.67
C ALA A 60 3.00 8.81 6.36
N MET A 61 3.76 9.22 7.38
CA MET A 61 4.60 8.30 8.16
C MET A 61 3.78 7.24 8.88
N PHE A 62 2.69 7.62 9.54
CA PHE A 62 1.83 6.68 10.27
C PHE A 62 1.15 5.69 9.31
N ALA A 63 0.56 6.21 8.22
CA ALA A 63 -0.10 5.39 7.21
C ALA A 63 0.91 4.46 6.51
N GLY A 64 2.07 4.98 6.12
CA GLY A 64 3.13 4.22 5.48
C GLY A 64 3.68 3.12 6.38
N GLY A 65 3.95 3.41 7.66
CA GLY A 65 4.42 2.43 8.63
C GLY A 65 3.41 1.29 8.85
N GLY A 66 2.14 1.63 9.05
CA GLY A 66 1.07 0.65 9.16
C GLY A 66 0.91 -0.20 7.90
N LEU A 67 1.00 0.44 6.72
CA LEU A 67 0.88 -0.24 5.44
C LEU A 67 2.03 -1.22 5.20
N VAL A 68 3.28 -0.80 5.45
CA VAL A 68 4.47 -1.66 5.31
C VAL A 68 4.37 -2.86 6.22
N PHE A 69 3.96 -2.67 7.48
CA PHE A 69 3.78 -3.77 8.43
C PHE A 69 2.74 -4.79 7.94
N CYS A 70 1.56 -4.32 7.52
CA CYS A 70 0.52 -5.19 6.99
C CYS A 70 0.97 -5.92 5.72
N ALA A 71 1.58 -5.19 4.78
CA ALA A 71 2.02 -5.70 3.50
C ALA A 71 3.13 -6.75 3.63
N LEU A 72 4.16 -6.50 4.45
CA LEU A 72 5.23 -7.47 4.72
C LEU A 72 4.70 -8.72 5.41
N SER A 73 3.77 -8.56 6.35
CA SER A 73 3.11 -9.70 7.03
C SER A 73 2.33 -10.57 6.04
N LEU A 74 1.66 -9.95 5.06
CA LEU A 74 0.97 -10.65 3.97
C LEU A 74 1.96 -11.34 3.02
N ILE A 75 3.04 -10.67 2.61
CA ILE A 75 4.10 -11.26 1.76
C ILE A 75 4.64 -12.56 2.37
N TRP A 76 4.90 -12.55 3.68
CA TRP A 76 5.45 -13.71 4.36
C TRP A 76 4.43 -14.86 4.45
N GLY A 77 3.14 -14.53 4.58
CA GLY A 77 2.06 -15.52 4.67
C GLY A 77 1.62 -16.12 3.33
N GLU A 78 1.85 -15.44 2.21
CA GLU A 78 1.29 -15.85 0.91
C GLU A 78 2.23 -16.67 0.02
N ARG A 79 1.64 -17.40 -0.93
CA ARG A 79 2.38 -18.16 -1.96
C ARG A 79 2.87 -17.20 -3.05
N TRP A 80 4.00 -17.51 -3.67
CA TRP A 80 4.78 -16.62 -4.55
C TRP A 80 3.98 -15.78 -5.56
N GLY A 81 2.95 -16.33 -6.22
CA GLY A 81 2.14 -15.60 -7.20
C GLY A 81 1.22 -14.53 -6.60
N GLU A 82 0.89 -14.61 -5.31
CA GLU A 82 -0.02 -13.69 -4.64
C GLU A 82 0.73 -12.56 -3.90
N ARG A 83 2.06 -12.68 -3.77
CA ARG A 83 2.92 -11.70 -3.06
C ARG A 83 3.11 -10.37 -3.80
N PHE A 84 2.83 -10.33 -5.09
CA PHE A 84 3.11 -9.16 -5.91
C PHE A 84 2.32 -7.93 -5.46
N LEU A 85 1.02 -8.08 -5.21
CA LEU A 85 0.15 -6.96 -4.85
C LEU A 85 0.43 -6.43 -3.44
N PRO A 86 0.67 -7.29 -2.43
CA PRO A 86 1.24 -6.86 -1.15
C PRO A 86 2.58 -6.14 -1.31
N ALA A 87 3.47 -6.59 -2.21
CA ALA A 87 4.75 -5.90 -2.45
C ALA A 87 4.56 -4.48 -3.00
N VAL A 88 3.61 -4.28 -3.91
CA VAL A 88 3.27 -2.93 -4.41
C VAL A 88 2.79 -2.03 -3.27
N GLN A 89 1.95 -2.55 -2.36
CA GLN A 89 1.52 -1.80 -1.18
C GLN A 89 2.66 -1.50 -0.20
N ALA A 90 3.61 -2.43 -0.02
CA ALA A 90 4.81 -2.19 0.79
C ALA A 90 5.69 -1.09 0.19
N ILE A 91 5.88 -1.08 -1.14
CA ILE A 91 6.62 -0.04 -1.84
C ILE A 91 5.93 1.31 -1.65
N PHE A 92 4.61 1.39 -1.84
CA PHE A 92 3.87 2.62 -1.59
C PHE A 92 4.00 3.12 -0.15
N GLY A 93 3.91 2.22 0.83
CA GLY A 93 4.13 2.57 2.23
C GLY A 93 5.54 3.08 2.51
N ALA A 94 6.57 2.48 1.90
CA ALA A 94 7.95 2.95 2.01
C ALA A 94 8.15 4.33 1.37
N LEU A 95 7.50 4.58 0.23
CA LEU A 95 7.52 5.90 -0.43
C LEU A 95 6.86 6.98 0.44
N LEU A 96 5.74 6.67 1.11
CA LEU A 96 5.11 7.58 2.06
C LEU A 96 6.00 7.92 3.25
N ILE A 97 6.74 6.93 3.79
CA ILE A 97 7.67 7.16 4.92
C ILE A 97 8.85 8.01 4.49
N THR A 98 9.41 7.75 3.31
CA THR A 98 10.59 8.45 2.80
C THR A 98 10.27 9.85 2.28
N GLY A 99 8.98 10.15 2.04
CA GLY A 99 8.57 11.41 1.41
C GLY A 99 9.12 11.53 -0.01
N ALA A 100 9.49 10.41 -0.63
CA ALA A 100 10.04 10.41 -1.97
C ALA A 100 9.01 10.99 -2.95
N PRO A 101 9.43 11.83 -3.91
CA PRO A 101 8.54 12.30 -4.95
C PRO A 101 8.16 11.12 -5.85
N PHE A 102 6.86 10.84 -5.92
CA PHE A 102 6.25 9.95 -6.90
C PHE A 102 5.03 10.65 -7.50
#